data_AF-A0A8J4G9X0-F1
#
_entry.id   AF-A0A8J4G9X0-F1
#
_cell.length_a   1.000
_cell.length_b   1.000
_cell.length_c   1.000
_cell.angle_alpha   90.00
_cell.angle_beta   90.00
_cell.angle_gamma   90.00
#
_symmetry.space_group_name_H-M   'P 1'
#
loop_
_entity.id
_entity.type
_entity.pdbx_description
1 polymer ?
#
loop_
_entity_poly.entity_id
_entity_poly.type
_entity_poly.pdbx_seq_one_letter_code
_entity_poly.pdbx_strand_id
1 'polypeptide(L)'
;MLFPAFASKPQNLTSSNRELAAMAVALKQQVAEARNEADEQRREATELRNREAALKMELTKAVSGRHAAEAAVVAAEAQRDELLTALAQLTAIRDAAAAAGLGLVELAKIAVQLTTLKEQLAGSRASEGDLKRRLAAAEVALLDSHRAAIANEARLASELEAARRSAAELRSALHARTLATQASRRAGVLPERADGQFTNINRFWVPADILFDFVKAVAAREVALVEAKGFLNISVRSEEHNVMVVSTQWDSLAAFETWSRSAAACRHHYPAGVYQYAPRRGEGIPEDYLPFKDVGDTAGAKR
;
A
#
# COMPACT_ATOMS: atom_id res chain seq x y z
N MET A 1 -44.15 53.59 10.82
CA MET A 1 -43.28 53.03 9.77
C MET A 1 -42.57 51.83 10.36
N LEU A 2 -42.98 50.63 9.96
CA LEU A 2 -42.44 49.35 10.44
C LEU A 2 -41.29 48.93 9.53
N PHE A 3 -40.12 48.67 10.12
CA PHE A 3 -38.93 48.17 9.43
C PHE A 3 -39.02 46.64 9.22
N PRO A 4 -38.95 46.13 7.98
CA PRO A 4 -38.75 44.71 7.73
C PRO A 4 -37.26 44.46 7.46
N ALA A 5 -36.50 44.05 8.48
CA ALA A 5 -35.09 43.64 8.28
C ALA A 5 -34.63 42.45 9.14
N PHE A 6 -35.44 41.97 10.09
CA PHE A 6 -35.00 40.97 11.07
C PHE A 6 -35.36 39.51 10.73
N ALA A 7 -36.16 39.25 9.69
CA ALA A 7 -36.58 37.89 9.36
C ALA A 7 -35.53 37.07 8.57
N SER A 8 -34.57 37.72 7.90
CA SER A 8 -33.61 37.05 6.99
C SER A 8 -32.38 36.48 7.69
N LYS A 9 -31.96 37.04 8.84
CA LYS A 9 -30.76 36.61 9.60
C LYS A 9 -30.82 35.18 10.15
N PRO A 10 -31.89 34.73 10.84
CA PRO A 10 -31.96 33.37 11.38
C PRO A 10 -32.07 32.31 10.27
N GLN A 11 -32.75 32.63 9.16
CA GLN A 11 -32.81 31.76 8.00
C GLN A 11 -31.43 31.57 7.34
N ASN A 12 -30.61 32.63 7.26
CA ASN A 12 -29.26 32.56 6.71
C ASN A 12 -28.26 31.77 7.59
N LEU A 13 -28.40 31.83 8.92
CA LEU A 13 -27.57 31.02 9.85
C LEU A 13 -27.98 29.54 9.82
N THR A 14 -29.29 29.27 9.71
CA THR A 14 -29.80 27.90 9.59
C THR A 14 -29.40 27.29 8.25
N SER A 15 -29.38 28.07 7.17
CA SER A 15 -28.90 27.60 5.86
C SER A 15 -27.39 27.34 5.89
N SER A 16 -26.59 28.25 6.47
CA SER A 16 -25.13 28.12 6.55
C SER A 16 -24.68 26.93 7.42
N ASN A 17 -25.34 26.68 8.56
CA ASN A 17 -25.06 25.48 9.37
C ASN A 17 -25.49 24.19 8.68
N ARG A 18 -26.57 24.23 7.89
CA ARG A 18 -27.03 23.07 7.10
C ARG A 18 -26.08 22.79 5.93
N GLU A 19 -25.51 23.83 5.32
CA GLU A 19 -24.47 23.73 4.30
C GLU A 19 -23.16 23.19 4.88
N LEU A 20 -22.73 23.66 6.06
CA LEU A 20 -21.54 23.13 6.75
C LEU A 20 -21.72 21.66 7.18
N ALA A 21 -22.90 21.28 7.67
CA ALA A 21 -23.22 19.90 7.99
C ALA A 21 -23.24 19.01 6.72
N ALA A 22 -23.81 19.51 5.62
CA ALA A 22 -23.79 18.83 4.34
C ALA A 22 -22.36 18.68 3.79
N MET A 23 -21.52 19.70 3.92
CA MET A 23 -20.11 19.65 3.57
C MET A 23 -19.33 18.65 4.43
N ALA A 24 -19.62 18.56 5.73
CA ALA A 24 -18.98 17.60 6.63
C ALA A 24 -19.38 16.15 6.29
N VAL A 25 -20.64 15.91 5.92
CA VAL A 25 -21.12 14.61 5.42
C VAL A 25 -20.45 14.26 4.09
N ALA A 26 -20.41 15.20 3.15
CA ALA A 26 -19.71 15.03 1.87
C ALA A 26 -18.21 14.73 2.08
N LEU A 27 -17.60 15.33 3.10
CA LEU A 27 -16.20 15.07 3.42
C LEU A 27 -15.95 13.69 4.01
N LYS A 28 -16.83 13.23 4.91
CA LYS A 28 -16.77 11.86 5.45
C LYS A 28 -16.92 10.85 4.32
N GLN A 29 -17.81 11.12 3.37
CA GLN A 29 -17.98 10.33 2.16
C GLN A 29 -16.67 10.27 1.35
N GLN A 30 -16.08 11.42 1.03
CA GLN A 30 -14.84 11.50 0.24
C GLN A 30 -13.64 10.83 0.93
N VAL A 31 -13.53 10.92 2.26
CA VAL A 31 -12.45 10.24 3.01
C VAL A 31 -12.64 8.73 3.02
N ALA A 32 -13.89 8.27 3.14
CA ALA A 32 -14.22 6.85 3.04
C ALA A 32 -13.93 6.32 1.62
N GLU A 33 -14.30 7.07 0.59
CA GLU A 33 -13.99 6.77 -0.82
C GLU A 33 -12.47 6.70 -1.04
N ALA A 34 -11.71 7.71 -0.60
CA ALA A 34 -10.25 7.72 -0.73
C ALA A 34 -9.56 6.59 0.05
N ARG A 35 -10.09 6.18 1.21
CA ARG A 35 -9.59 5.00 1.94
C ARG A 35 -9.85 3.71 1.18
N ASN A 36 -11.07 3.55 0.65
CA ASN A 36 -11.43 2.39 -0.16
C ASN A 36 -10.56 2.30 -1.42
N GLU A 37 -10.34 3.42 -2.11
CA GLU A 37 -9.43 3.50 -3.26
C GLU A 37 -7.99 3.14 -2.87
N ALA A 38 -7.49 3.62 -1.74
CA ALA A 38 -6.14 3.29 -1.28
C ALA A 38 -5.98 1.80 -0.91
N ASP A 39 -7.02 1.20 -0.30
CA ASP A 39 -7.01 -0.24 0.01
C ASP A 39 -7.15 -1.10 -1.24
N GLU A 40 -7.92 -0.65 -2.23
CA GLU A 40 -8.02 -1.33 -3.53
C GLU A 40 -6.69 -1.26 -4.30
N GLN A 41 -6.05 -0.09 -4.34
CA GLN A 41 -4.70 0.07 -4.91
C GLN A 41 -3.66 -0.84 -4.24
N ARG A 42 -3.76 -1.07 -2.91
CA ARG A 42 -2.87 -1.99 -2.19
C ARG A 42 -3.12 -3.44 -2.59
N ARG A 43 -4.38 -3.83 -2.79
CA ARG A 43 -4.74 -5.18 -3.28
C ARG A 43 -4.24 -5.38 -4.70
N GLU A 44 -4.53 -4.44 -5.60
CA GLU A 44 -4.02 -4.46 -6.98
C GLU A 44 -2.49 -4.55 -6.98
N ALA A 45 -1.77 -3.71 -6.22
CA ALA A 45 -0.32 -3.78 -6.11
C ALA A 45 0.20 -5.15 -5.63
N THR A 46 -0.54 -5.83 -4.75
CA THR A 46 -0.19 -7.16 -4.28
C THR A 46 -0.42 -8.22 -5.37
N GLU A 47 -1.56 -8.16 -6.07
CA GLU A 47 -1.82 -9.03 -7.21
C GLU A 47 -0.79 -8.85 -8.32
N LEU A 48 -0.41 -7.61 -8.61
CA LEU A 48 0.59 -7.25 -9.59
C LEU A 48 1.96 -7.85 -9.27
N ARG A 49 2.41 -7.73 -8.00
CA ARG A 49 3.64 -8.37 -7.52
C ARG A 49 3.58 -9.89 -7.65
N ASN A 50 2.44 -10.50 -7.34
CA ASN A 50 2.26 -11.95 -7.47
C ASN A 50 2.33 -12.38 -8.94
N ARG A 51 1.70 -11.62 -9.86
CA ARG A 51 1.78 -11.88 -11.31
C ARG A 51 3.20 -11.69 -11.84
N GLU A 52 3.92 -10.66 -11.40
CA GLU A 52 5.33 -10.44 -11.76
C GLU A 52 6.22 -11.59 -11.29
N ALA A 53 6.04 -12.05 -10.05
CA ALA A 53 6.77 -13.19 -9.51
C ALA A 53 6.49 -14.48 -10.31
N ALA A 54 5.24 -14.72 -10.69
CA ALA A 54 4.86 -15.85 -11.52
C ALA A 54 5.54 -15.80 -12.90
N LEU A 55 5.50 -14.65 -13.59
CA LEU A 55 6.17 -14.48 -14.89
C LEU A 55 7.69 -14.66 -14.81
N LYS A 56 8.33 -14.18 -13.73
CA LYS A 56 9.76 -14.42 -13.48
C LYS A 56 10.08 -15.90 -13.29
N MET A 57 9.23 -16.63 -12.59
CA MET A 57 9.36 -18.08 -12.45
C MET A 57 9.19 -18.80 -13.80
N GLU A 58 8.19 -18.41 -14.59
CA GLU A 58 7.98 -18.97 -15.93
C GLU A 58 9.16 -18.71 -16.87
N LEU A 59 9.70 -17.48 -16.87
CA LEU A 59 10.89 -17.14 -17.64
C LEU A 59 12.10 -18.00 -17.22
N THR A 60 12.32 -18.17 -15.91
CA THR A 60 13.40 -19.00 -15.38
C THR A 60 13.25 -20.47 -15.81
N LYS A 61 12.01 -20.98 -15.80
CA LYS A 61 11.68 -22.33 -16.27
C LYS A 61 11.89 -22.47 -17.78
N ALA A 62 11.52 -21.46 -18.58
CA ALA A 62 11.73 -21.46 -20.02
C ALA A 62 13.23 -21.44 -20.39
N VAL A 63 14.03 -20.60 -19.71
CA VAL A 63 15.49 -20.52 -19.90
C VAL A 63 16.16 -21.85 -19.56
N SER A 64 15.86 -22.42 -18.40
CA SER A 64 16.41 -23.73 -17.99
C SER A 64 15.97 -24.86 -18.93
N GLY A 65 14.72 -24.85 -19.39
CA GLY A 65 14.21 -25.78 -20.40
C GLY A 65 14.96 -25.69 -21.73
N ARG A 66 15.26 -24.47 -22.20
CA ARG A 66 16.07 -24.25 -23.42
C ARG A 66 17.47 -24.82 -23.26
N HIS A 67 18.16 -24.50 -22.16
CA HIS A 67 19.51 -25.01 -21.91
C HIS A 67 19.56 -26.53 -21.82
N ALA A 68 18.56 -27.16 -21.20
CA ALA A 68 18.48 -28.62 -21.15
C ALA A 68 18.26 -29.23 -22.54
N ALA A 69 17.41 -28.62 -23.37
CA ALA A 69 17.18 -29.07 -24.74
C ALA A 69 18.42 -28.89 -25.63
N GLU A 70 19.13 -27.77 -25.50
CA GLU A 70 20.37 -27.47 -26.21
C GLU A 70 21.46 -28.49 -25.85
N ALA A 71 21.67 -28.76 -24.56
CA ALA A 71 22.61 -29.77 -24.09
C ALA A 71 22.27 -31.18 -24.61
N ALA A 72 20.98 -31.53 -24.68
CA ALA A 72 20.54 -32.81 -25.21
C ALA A 72 20.80 -32.94 -26.72
N VAL A 73 20.62 -31.87 -27.50
CA VAL A 73 20.97 -31.85 -28.94
C VAL A 73 22.47 -32.05 -29.13
N VAL A 74 23.31 -31.32 -28.38
CA VAL A 74 24.77 -31.46 -28.45
C VAL A 74 25.21 -32.89 -28.13
N ALA A 75 24.65 -33.51 -27.09
CA ALA A 75 24.95 -34.89 -26.72
C ALA A 75 24.51 -35.89 -27.81
N ALA A 76 23.36 -35.68 -28.42
CA ALA A 76 22.86 -36.55 -29.50
C ALA A 76 23.70 -36.43 -30.78
N GLU A 77 24.15 -35.22 -31.13
CA GLU A 77 25.06 -35.00 -32.26
C GLU A 77 26.41 -35.69 -32.03
N ALA A 78 26.97 -35.58 -30.82
CA ALA A 78 28.20 -36.29 -30.45
C ALA A 78 28.05 -37.82 -30.57
N GLN A 79 26.93 -38.38 -30.08
CA GLN A 79 26.65 -39.81 -30.20
C GLN A 79 26.52 -40.25 -31.66
N ARG A 80 25.87 -39.44 -32.51
CA ARG A 80 25.77 -39.72 -33.95
C ARG A 80 27.15 -39.77 -34.59
N ASP A 81 28.01 -38.81 -34.28
CA ASP A 81 29.35 -38.71 -34.88
C ASP A 81 30.25 -39.88 -34.43
N GLU A 82 30.10 -40.33 -33.18
CA GLU A 82 30.75 -41.54 -32.67
C GLU A 82 30.27 -42.81 -33.42
N LEU A 83 28.96 -42.96 -33.63
CA LEU A 83 28.40 -44.06 -34.41
C LEU A 83 28.84 -44.05 -35.88
N LEU A 84 28.94 -42.87 -36.51
CA LEU A 84 29.47 -42.72 -37.86
C LEU A 84 30.94 -43.16 -37.94
N THR A 85 31.74 -42.79 -36.95
CA THR A 85 33.14 -43.18 -36.84
C THR A 85 33.28 -44.69 -36.67
N ALA A 86 32.50 -45.30 -35.77
CA ALA A 86 32.49 -46.74 -35.56
C ALA A 86 32.06 -47.51 -36.83
N LEU A 87 31.05 -47.01 -37.54
CA LEU A 87 30.59 -47.59 -38.80
C LEU A 87 31.66 -47.52 -39.90
N ALA A 88 32.37 -46.40 -40.02
CA ALA A 88 33.46 -46.24 -40.98
C ALA A 88 34.62 -47.20 -40.67
N GLN A 89 35.03 -47.30 -39.40
CA GLN A 89 36.08 -48.22 -38.95
C GLN A 89 35.70 -49.68 -39.23
N LEU A 90 34.49 -50.10 -38.87
CA LEU A 90 34.06 -51.48 -39.03
C LEU A 90 33.85 -51.87 -40.50
N THR A 91 33.49 -50.89 -41.35
CA THR A 91 33.46 -51.07 -42.81
C THR A 91 34.87 -51.29 -43.36
N ALA A 92 35.85 -50.48 -42.93
CA ALA A 92 37.25 -50.64 -43.34
C ALA A 92 37.82 -51.99 -42.90
N ILE A 93 37.50 -52.46 -41.68
CA ILE A 93 37.88 -53.79 -41.18
C ILE A 93 37.27 -54.89 -42.06
N ARG A 94 35.98 -54.78 -42.40
CA ARG A 94 35.32 -55.75 -43.31
C ARG A 94 36.05 -55.84 -44.64
N ASP A 95 36.37 -54.68 -45.23
CA ASP A 95 36.98 -54.62 -46.56
C ASP A 95 38.42 -55.17 -46.55
N ALA A 96 39.19 -54.86 -45.51
CA ALA A 96 40.51 -55.45 -45.29
C ALA A 96 40.44 -56.97 -45.06
N ALA A 97 39.45 -57.44 -44.29
CA ALA A 97 39.23 -58.85 -44.05
C ALA A 97 38.87 -59.63 -45.32
N ALA A 98 38.04 -59.04 -46.17
CA ALA A 98 37.70 -59.61 -47.47
C ALA A 98 38.92 -59.67 -48.40
N ALA A 99 39.74 -58.60 -48.43
CA ALA A 99 40.98 -58.56 -49.21
C ALA A 99 42.03 -59.58 -48.73
N ALA A 100 42.08 -59.86 -47.43
CA ALA A 100 42.96 -60.86 -46.83
C ALA A 100 42.46 -62.31 -46.98
N GLY A 101 41.26 -62.53 -47.53
CA GLY A 101 40.68 -63.86 -47.71
C GLY A 101 40.22 -64.52 -46.41
N LEU A 102 39.84 -63.74 -45.39
CA LEU A 102 39.28 -64.29 -44.15
C LEU A 102 37.98 -65.08 -44.42
N GLY A 103 37.73 -66.10 -43.60
CA GLY A 103 36.62 -67.04 -43.78
C GLY A 103 35.23 -66.39 -43.74
N LEU A 104 34.30 -66.96 -44.49
CA LEU A 104 32.92 -66.46 -44.66
C LEU A 104 32.18 -66.20 -43.34
N VAL A 105 32.49 -66.95 -42.29
CA VAL A 105 31.86 -66.83 -40.96
C VAL A 105 32.23 -65.51 -40.28
N GLU A 106 33.50 -65.09 -40.33
CA GLU A 106 33.93 -63.82 -39.73
C GLU A 106 33.40 -62.61 -40.50
N LEU A 107 33.38 -62.71 -41.84
CA LEU A 107 32.75 -61.69 -42.69
C LEU A 107 31.25 -61.55 -42.42
N ALA A 108 30.54 -62.66 -42.20
CA ALA A 108 29.12 -62.64 -41.84
C ALA A 108 28.90 -61.98 -40.47
N LYS A 109 29.76 -62.26 -39.48
CA LYS A 109 29.69 -61.62 -38.15
C LYS A 109 29.90 -60.11 -38.22
N ILE A 110 30.90 -59.65 -38.98
CA ILE A 110 31.15 -58.23 -39.22
C ILE A 110 29.98 -57.58 -39.97
N ALA A 111 29.39 -58.28 -40.94
CA ALA A 111 28.21 -57.79 -41.66
C ALA A 111 27.01 -57.59 -40.74
N VAL A 112 26.73 -58.52 -39.82
CA VAL A 112 25.67 -58.36 -38.81
C VAL A 112 25.94 -57.14 -37.92
N GLN A 113 27.18 -56.95 -37.45
CA GLN A 113 27.56 -55.79 -36.66
C GLN A 113 27.37 -54.46 -37.42
N LEU A 114 27.67 -54.41 -38.73
CA LEU A 114 27.38 -53.24 -39.57
C LEU A 114 25.88 -52.96 -39.66
N THR A 115 25.04 -53.99 -39.79
CA THR A 115 23.58 -53.82 -39.83
C THR A 115 23.08 -53.22 -38.52
N THR A 116 23.53 -53.75 -37.38
CA THR A 116 23.19 -53.20 -36.06
C THR A 116 23.63 -51.74 -35.90
N LEU A 117 24.85 -51.40 -36.31
CA LEU A 117 25.35 -50.01 -36.23
C LEU A 117 24.54 -49.06 -37.14
N LYS A 118 24.09 -49.52 -38.32
CA LYS A 118 23.22 -48.73 -39.21
C LYS A 118 21.86 -48.48 -38.58
N GLU A 119 21.28 -49.48 -37.93
CA GLU A 119 20.00 -49.34 -37.22
C GLU A 119 20.14 -48.38 -36.04
N GLN A 120 21.21 -48.50 -35.25
CA GLN A 120 21.52 -47.57 -34.15
C GLN A 120 21.70 -46.13 -34.65
N LEU A 121 22.40 -45.93 -35.77
CA LEU A 121 22.59 -44.62 -36.38
C LEU A 121 21.26 -44.02 -36.87
N ALA A 122 20.38 -44.85 -37.46
CA ALA A 122 19.05 -44.41 -37.88
C ALA A 122 18.20 -43.98 -36.68
N GLY A 123 18.21 -44.75 -35.59
CA GLY A 123 17.54 -44.39 -34.33
C GLY A 123 18.11 -43.11 -33.71
N SER A 124 19.44 -42.96 -33.69
CA SER A 124 20.12 -41.76 -33.20
C SER A 124 19.72 -40.51 -33.99
N ARG A 125 19.71 -40.58 -35.33
CA ARG A 125 19.26 -39.46 -36.18
C ARG A 125 17.80 -39.08 -35.97
N ALA A 126 16.93 -40.06 -35.76
CA ALA A 126 15.52 -39.80 -35.45
C ALA A 126 15.39 -39.07 -34.09
N SER A 127 16.14 -39.52 -33.07
CA SER A 127 16.16 -38.88 -31.76
C SER A 127 16.74 -37.46 -31.79
N GLU A 128 17.79 -37.21 -32.59
CA GLU A 128 18.35 -35.88 -32.83
C GLU A 128 17.29 -34.95 -33.45
N GLY A 129 16.54 -35.43 -34.45
CA GLY A 129 15.44 -34.69 -35.06
C GLY A 129 14.34 -34.32 -34.08
N ASP A 130 13.98 -35.23 -33.17
CA ASP A 130 13.00 -34.97 -32.10
C ASP A 130 13.52 -33.92 -31.11
N LEU A 131 14.79 -34.01 -30.72
CA LEU A 131 15.42 -33.06 -29.81
C LEU A 131 15.52 -31.67 -30.43
N LYS A 132 15.86 -31.56 -31.72
CA LYS A 132 15.85 -30.30 -32.46
C LYS A 132 14.46 -29.67 -32.52
N ARG A 133 13.41 -30.48 -32.72
CA ARG A 133 12.02 -29.99 -32.63
C ARG A 133 11.66 -29.49 -31.23
N ARG A 134 12.10 -30.19 -30.19
CA ARG A 134 11.88 -29.76 -28.79
C ARG A 134 12.64 -28.46 -28.46
N LEU A 135 13.85 -28.30 -28.97
CA LEU A 135 14.63 -27.06 -28.82
C LEU A 135 13.91 -25.89 -29.48
N ALA A 136 13.46 -26.05 -30.73
CA ALA A 136 12.68 -25.01 -31.42
C ALA A 136 11.40 -24.64 -30.66
N ALA A 137 10.69 -25.62 -30.09
CA ALA A 137 9.52 -25.35 -29.25
C ALA A 137 9.87 -24.58 -27.96
N ALA A 138 11.01 -24.90 -27.33
CA ALA A 138 11.50 -24.20 -26.15
C ALA A 138 11.92 -22.74 -26.45
N GLU A 139 12.52 -22.50 -27.61
CA GLU A 139 12.85 -21.14 -28.07
C GLU A 139 11.60 -20.29 -28.30
N VAL A 140 10.56 -20.87 -28.90
CA VAL A 140 9.25 -20.19 -29.07
C VAL A 140 8.64 -19.85 -27.71
N ALA A 141 8.62 -20.81 -26.77
CA ALA A 141 8.08 -20.58 -25.44
C ALA A 141 8.84 -19.48 -24.67
N LEU A 142 10.16 -19.39 -24.86
CA LEU A 142 10.97 -18.32 -24.29
C LEU A 142 10.60 -16.95 -24.87
N LEU A 143 10.42 -16.85 -26.19
CA LEU A 143 10.01 -15.62 -26.85
C LEU A 143 8.62 -15.16 -26.39
N ASP A 144 7.67 -16.09 -26.24
CA ASP A 144 6.33 -15.77 -25.76
C ASP A 144 6.34 -15.32 -24.30
N SER A 145 7.13 -15.96 -23.44
CA SER A 145 7.33 -15.54 -22.05
C SER A 145 7.91 -14.12 -21.97
N HIS A 146 8.86 -13.79 -22.86
CA HIS A 146 9.45 -12.46 -22.92
C HIS A 146 8.46 -11.39 -23.38
N ARG A 147 7.62 -11.69 -24.39
CA ARG A 147 6.55 -10.80 -24.85
C ARG A 147 5.53 -10.53 -23.74
N ALA A 148 5.15 -11.57 -22.99
CA ALA A 148 4.23 -11.43 -21.85
C ALA A 148 4.81 -10.53 -20.74
N ALA A 149 6.11 -10.67 -20.46
CA ALA A 149 6.80 -9.81 -19.49
C ALA A 149 6.78 -8.33 -19.91
N ILE A 150 7.11 -8.02 -21.17
CA ILE A 150 7.09 -6.63 -21.70
C ILE A 150 5.68 -6.04 -21.62
N ALA A 151 4.66 -6.80 -22.04
CA ALA A 151 3.27 -6.33 -22.00
C ALA A 151 2.82 -6.01 -20.56
N ASN A 152 3.23 -6.83 -19.60
CA ASN A 152 2.91 -6.59 -18.20
C ASN A 152 3.62 -5.35 -17.65
N GLU A 153 4.90 -5.13 -18.00
CA GLU A 153 5.65 -3.94 -17.61
C GLU A 153 5.01 -2.66 -18.15
N ALA A 154 4.60 -2.64 -19.42
CA ALA A 154 3.90 -1.50 -20.02
C ALA A 154 2.57 -1.19 -19.30
N ARG A 155 1.80 -2.22 -18.93
CA ARG A 155 0.56 -2.05 -18.17
C ARG A 155 0.83 -1.46 -16.78
N LEU A 156 1.82 -2.00 -16.06
CA LEU A 156 2.21 -1.51 -14.74
C LEU A 156 2.67 -0.05 -14.77
N ALA A 157 3.42 0.35 -15.80
CA ALA A 157 3.84 1.73 -15.98
C ALA A 157 2.63 2.66 -16.16
N SER A 158 1.66 2.25 -16.97
CA SER A 158 0.42 3.01 -17.19
C SER A 158 -0.41 3.17 -15.91
N GLU A 159 -0.59 2.09 -15.15
CA GLU A 159 -1.31 2.09 -13.87
C GLU A 159 -0.63 3.01 -12.85
N LEU A 160 0.70 2.98 -12.77
CA LEU A 160 1.48 3.84 -11.89
C LEU A 160 1.36 5.32 -12.27
N GLU A 161 1.32 5.67 -13.55
CA GLU A 161 1.06 7.04 -14.00
C GLU A 161 -0.36 7.51 -13.67
N ALA A 162 -1.36 6.64 -13.81
CA ALA A 162 -2.74 6.95 -13.43
C ALA A 162 -2.83 7.21 -11.92
N ALA A 163 -2.25 6.36 -11.09
CA ALA A 163 -2.22 6.54 -9.63
C ALA A 163 -1.51 7.84 -9.21
N ARG A 164 -0.41 8.19 -9.89
CA ARG A 164 0.30 9.46 -9.64
C ARG A 164 -0.58 10.68 -9.97
N ARG A 165 -1.37 10.62 -11.04
CA ARG A 165 -2.30 11.69 -11.42
C ARG A 165 -3.39 11.86 -10.35
N SER A 166 -4.06 10.79 -9.95
CA SER A 166 -5.07 10.85 -8.88
C SER A 166 -4.51 11.38 -7.56
N ALA A 167 -3.29 10.96 -7.18
CA ALA A 167 -2.64 11.48 -5.99
C ALA A 167 -2.31 12.99 -6.08
N ALA A 168 -1.94 13.48 -7.27
CA ALA A 168 -1.70 14.90 -7.50
C ALA A 168 -3.01 15.72 -7.42
N GLU A 169 -4.11 15.20 -7.96
CA GLU A 169 -5.44 15.81 -7.87
C GLU A 169 -5.91 15.92 -6.41
N LEU A 170 -5.77 14.85 -5.62
CA LEU A 170 -6.08 14.86 -4.19
C LEU A 170 -5.25 15.89 -3.41
N ARG A 171 -3.94 15.97 -3.66
CA ARG A 171 -3.07 16.98 -3.02
C ARG A 171 -3.47 18.40 -3.40
N SER A 172 -3.79 18.63 -4.66
CA SER A 172 -4.27 19.94 -5.15
C SER A 172 -5.58 20.34 -4.45
N ALA A 173 -6.54 19.43 -4.35
CA ALA A 173 -7.81 19.67 -3.67
C ALA A 173 -7.61 20.01 -2.17
N LEU A 174 -6.75 19.26 -1.46
CA LEU A 174 -6.41 19.54 -0.06
C LEU A 174 -5.71 20.89 0.13
N HIS A 175 -4.79 21.24 -0.77
CA HIS A 175 -4.09 22.51 -0.73
C HIS A 175 -5.04 23.70 -0.96
N ALA A 176 -5.87 23.64 -2.01
CA ALA A 176 -6.88 24.65 -2.29
C ALA A 176 -7.82 24.87 -1.10
N ARG A 177 -8.22 23.79 -0.43
CA ARG A 177 -9.06 23.85 0.76
C ARG A 177 -8.36 24.45 1.99
N THR A 178 -7.07 24.15 2.17
CA THR A 178 -6.27 24.74 3.24
C THR A 178 -6.18 26.26 3.06
N LEU A 179 -5.95 26.72 1.84
CA LEU A 179 -5.96 28.14 1.48
C LEU A 179 -7.33 28.79 1.73
N ALA A 180 -8.43 28.14 1.33
CA ALA A 180 -9.78 28.63 1.60
C ALA A 180 -10.05 28.79 3.11
N THR A 181 -9.65 27.80 3.91
CA THR A 181 -9.80 27.84 5.38
C THR A 181 -8.97 28.97 6.01
N GLN A 182 -7.74 29.16 5.54
CA GLN A 182 -6.89 30.27 5.99
C GLN A 182 -7.46 31.64 5.59
N ALA A 183 -8.04 31.75 4.39
CA ALA A 183 -8.71 32.96 3.94
C ALA A 183 -9.93 33.30 4.83
N SER A 184 -10.77 32.33 5.16
CA SER A 184 -11.90 32.51 6.09
C SER A 184 -11.46 32.96 7.49
N ARG A 185 -10.34 32.42 7.99
CA ARG A 185 -9.75 32.86 9.28
C ARG A 185 -9.22 34.29 9.23
N ARG A 186 -8.56 34.68 8.13
CA ARG A 186 -8.06 36.06 7.93
C ARG A 186 -9.20 37.08 7.75
N ALA A 187 -10.36 36.64 7.28
CA ALA A 187 -11.55 37.47 7.14
C ALA A 187 -12.28 37.76 8.47
N GLY A 188 -11.82 37.22 9.62
CA GLY A 188 -12.36 37.57 10.93
C GLY A 188 -13.76 37.03 11.24
N VAL A 189 -14.27 36.09 10.44
CA VAL A 189 -15.57 35.43 10.68
C VAL A 189 -15.40 34.35 11.77
N LEU A 190 -15.42 34.78 13.04
CA LEU A 190 -15.66 33.87 14.16
C LEU A 190 -17.16 33.55 14.20
N PRO A 191 -17.58 32.28 14.24
CA PRO A 191 -18.99 31.96 14.40
C PRO A 191 -19.48 32.54 15.74
N GLU A 192 -20.55 33.35 15.70
CA GLU A 192 -21.19 33.89 16.91
C GLU A 192 -21.64 32.73 17.82
N ARG A 193 -21.30 32.82 19.12
CA ARG A 193 -21.75 31.86 20.16
C ARG A 193 -23.27 31.81 20.16
N ALA A 194 -23.84 30.64 19.89
CA ALA A 194 -25.25 30.40 20.15
C ALA A 194 -25.47 30.21 21.66
N ASP A 195 -26.54 30.78 22.21
CA ASP A 195 -26.95 30.56 23.62
C ASP A 195 -27.08 29.06 23.89
N GLY A 196 -26.38 28.57 24.93
CA GLY A 196 -26.37 27.15 25.35
C GLY A 196 -25.09 26.38 25.02
N GLN A 197 -24.19 26.90 24.19
CA GLN A 197 -22.91 26.25 23.90
C GLN A 197 -21.99 26.19 25.12
N PHE A 198 -21.38 25.04 25.34
CA PHE A 198 -20.42 24.81 26.42
C PHE A 198 -18.99 24.80 25.86
N THR A 199 -18.07 25.46 26.55
CA THR A 199 -16.63 25.40 26.22
C THR A 199 -15.88 24.88 27.43
N ASN A 200 -15.20 23.74 27.29
CA ASN A 200 -14.27 23.24 28.28
C ASN A 200 -12.85 23.70 27.93
N ILE A 201 -12.23 24.49 28.81
CA ILE A 201 -10.88 25.01 28.67
C ILE A 201 -10.00 24.36 29.75
N ASN A 202 -9.06 23.53 29.31
CA ASN A 202 -8.07 22.90 30.19
C ASN A 202 -6.68 23.45 29.88
N ARG A 203 -5.94 23.79 30.94
CA ARG A 203 -4.57 24.31 30.88
C ARG A 203 -3.62 23.21 31.31
N PHE A 204 -2.59 22.97 30.51
CA PHE A 204 -1.60 21.94 30.73
C PHE A 204 -0.21 22.56 30.80
N TRP A 205 0.60 22.08 31.73
CA TRP A 205 2.03 22.24 31.66
C TRP A 205 2.64 21.02 30.97
N VAL A 206 3.40 21.29 29.92
CA VAL A 206 3.96 20.28 29.02
C VAL A 206 5.47 20.55 28.88
N PRO A 207 6.34 19.68 29.41
CA PRO A 207 7.78 19.75 29.17
C PRO A 207 8.10 19.86 27.67
N ALA A 208 9.12 20.66 27.33
CA ALA A 208 9.47 20.97 25.95
C ALA A 208 9.86 19.71 25.13
N ASP A 209 10.46 18.73 25.78
CA ASP A 209 10.88 17.44 25.21
C ASP A 209 9.70 16.53 24.83
N ILE A 210 8.53 16.70 25.45
CA ILE A 210 7.32 15.92 25.14
C ILE A 210 6.21 16.73 24.45
N LEU A 211 6.49 18.00 24.10
CA LEU A 211 5.51 18.89 23.49
C LEU A 211 4.95 18.33 22.17
N PHE A 212 5.81 17.71 21.36
CA PHE A 212 5.40 17.08 20.11
C PHE A 212 4.42 15.92 20.34
N ASP A 213 4.72 15.05 21.31
CA ASP A 213 3.86 13.91 21.65
C ASP A 213 2.54 14.37 22.27
N PHE A 214 2.55 15.46 23.05
CA PHE A 214 1.33 16.08 23.56
C PHE A 214 0.44 16.57 22.41
N VAL A 215 0.98 17.32 21.44
CA VAL A 215 0.21 17.80 20.29
C VAL A 215 -0.32 16.64 19.45
N LYS A 216 0.48 15.59 19.27
CA LYS A 216 0.06 14.35 18.60
C LYS A 216 -1.10 13.65 19.34
N ALA A 217 -1.05 13.60 20.67
CA ALA A 217 -2.13 13.04 21.49
C ALA A 217 -3.42 13.88 21.39
N VAL A 218 -3.32 15.22 21.36
CA VAL A 218 -4.50 16.08 21.13
C VAL A 218 -5.08 15.85 19.74
N ALA A 219 -4.25 15.74 18.70
CA ALA A 219 -4.72 15.46 17.34
C ALA A 219 -5.40 14.08 17.25
N ALA A 220 -4.88 13.06 17.93
CA ALA A 220 -5.52 11.75 18.00
C ALA A 220 -6.87 11.81 18.73
N ARG A 221 -6.97 12.63 19.79
CA ARG A 221 -8.23 12.88 20.51
C ARG A 221 -9.23 13.65 19.66
N GLU A 222 -8.79 14.61 18.85
CA GLU A 222 -9.65 15.35 17.91
C GLU A 222 -10.37 14.39 16.94
N VAL A 223 -9.67 13.38 16.42
CA VAL A 223 -10.28 12.37 15.55
C VAL A 223 -11.47 11.67 16.22
N ALA A 224 -11.34 11.31 17.50
CA ALA A 224 -12.42 10.70 18.25
C ALA A 224 -13.53 11.69 18.66
N LEU A 225 -13.16 12.95 18.91
CA LEU A 225 -14.11 14.02 19.24
C LEU A 225 -15.00 14.38 18.05
N VAL A 226 -14.50 14.30 16.81
CA VAL A 226 -15.28 14.54 15.59
C VAL A 226 -16.44 13.54 15.42
N GLU A 227 -16.36 12.37 16.07
CA GLU A 227 -17.43 11.38 16.11
C GLU A 227 -18.38 11.57 17.32
N ALA A 228 -18.00 12.39 18.29
CA ALA A 228 -18.79 12.64 19.49
C ALA A 228 -20.02 13.50 19.20
N LYS A 229 -21.18 13.03 19.63
CA LYS A 229 -22.43 13.78 19.50
C LYS A 229 -22.32 15.10 20.26
N GLY A 230 -22.60 16.20 19.57
CA GLY A 230 -22.60 17.55 20.13
C GLY A 230 -21.22 18.20 20.24
N PHE A 231 -20.15 17.57 19.75
CA PHE A 231 -18.85 18.23 19.61
C PHE A 231 -18.87 19.24 18.45
N LEU A 232 -18.32 20.42 18.69
CA LEU A 232 -18.27 21.51 17.72
C LEU A 232 -16.85 21.76 17.21
N ASN A 233 -15.89 21.89 18.13
CA ASN A 233 -14.52 22.27 17.78
C ASN A 233 -13.52 21.95 18.91
N ILE A 234 -12.26 21.79 18.56
CA ILE A 234 -11.13 21.79 19.50
C ILE A 234 -10.07 22.77 19.02
N SER A 235 -9.44 23.46 19.95
CA SER A 235 -8.28 24.30 19.64
C SER A 235 -7.20 24.13 20.70
N VAL A 236 -5.96 24.19 20.26
CA VAL A 236 -4.78 24.15 21.11
C VAL A 236 -4.00 25.43 20.87
N ARG A 237 -3.67 26.14 21.96
CA ARG A 237 -2.84 27.35 21.90
C ARG A 237 -1.75 27.30 22.95
N SER A 238 -0.59 27.87 22.64
CA SER A 238 0.44 28.14 23.64
C SER A 238 0.11 29.49 24.30
N GLU A 239 0.03 29.54 25.63
CA GLU A 239 -0.09 30.80 26.36
C GLU A 239 1.29 31.29 26.82
N GLU A 240 2.12 30.38 27.34
CA GLU A 240 3.47 30.66 27.84
C GLU A 240 4.40 29.51 27.48
N HIS A 241 5.70 29.65 27.82
CA HIS A 241 6.66 28.58 27.65
C HIS A 241 6.21 27.34 28.43
N ASN A 242 6.02 26.22 27.74
CA ASN A 242 5.52 24.95 28.30
C ASN A 242 4.08 25.00 28.84
N VAL A 243 3.27 26.02 28.53
CA VAL A 243 1.86 26.08 28.93
C VAL A 243 0.96 26.03 27.71
N MET A 244 0.23 24.93 27.60
CA MET A 244 -0.69 24.63 26.50
C MET A 244 -2.13 24.71 26.99
N VAL A 245 -2.98 25.39 26.24
CA VAL A 245 -4.41 25.50 26.54
C VAL A 245 -5.19 24.78 25.47
N VAL A 246 -5.96 23.76 25.89
CA VAL A 246 -6.85 23.00 25.03
C VAL A 246 -8.28 23.43 25.34
N SER A 247 -8.96 23.93 24.32
CA SER A 247 -10.35 24.37 24.41
C SER A 247 -11.21 23.47 23.52
N THR A 248 -12.16 22.76 24.11
CA THR A 248 -13.17 21.98 23.38
C THR A 248 -14.53 22.66 23.48
N GLN A 249 -15.19 22.84 22.34
CA GLN A 249 -16.51 23.46 22.22
C GLN A 249 -17.56 22.39 21.93
N TRP A 250 -18.69 22.53 22.60
CA TRP A 250 -19.79 21.59 22.59
C TRP A 250 -21.12 22.33 22.44
N ASP A 251 -22.10 21.68 21.85
CA ASP A 251 -23.46 22.20 21.72
C ASP A 251 -24.14 22.41 23.08
N SER A 252 -23.71 21.67 24.11
CA SER A 252 -24.27 21.66 25.45
C SER A 252 -23.30 21.01 26.46
N LEU A 253 -23.46 21.33 27.75
CA LEU A 253 -22.73 20.66 28.84
C LEU A 253 -23.04 19.15 28.90
N ALA A 254 -24.29 18.77 28.66
CA ALA A 254 -24.73 17.38 28.69
C ALA A 254 -24.02 16.51 27.62
N ALA A 255 -23.78 17.07 26.43
CA ALA A 255 -23.02 16.39 25.38
C ALA A 255 -21.57 16.13 25.80
N PHE A 256 -20.93 17.14 26.40
CA PHE A 256 -19.58 16.99 26.96
C PHE A 256 -19.53 15.90 28.04
N GLU A 257 -20.42 15.94 29.03
CA GLU A 257 -20.44 14.97 30.14
C GLU A 257 -20.72 13.54 29.66
N THR A 258 -21.56 13.39 28.62
CA THR A 258 -21.81 12.09 27.99
C THR A 258 -20.56 11.55 27.32
N TRP A 259 -19.83 12.41 26.60
CA TRP A 259 -18.58 12.02 25.96
C TRP A 259 -17.47 11.73 26.97
N SER A 260 -17.29 12.57 28.01
CA SER A 260 -16.19 12.43 28.97
C SER A 260 -16.25 11.14 29.77
N ARG A 261 -17.45 10.57 29.96
CA ARG A 261 -17.67 9.27 30.61
C ARG A 261 -17.65 8.07 29.64
N SER A 262 -17.46 8.31 28.35
CA SER A 262 -17.47 7.25 27.34
C SER A 262 -16.16 6.46 27.34
N ALA A 263 -16.22 5.20 26.88
CA ALA A 263 -15.03 4.38 26.69
C ALA A 263 -14.04 4.99 25.68
N ALA A 264 -14.52 5.83 24.75
CA ALA A 264 -13.64 6.56 23.83
C ALA A 264 -12.80 7.60 24.58
N ALA A 265 -13.43 8.42 25.43
CA ALA A 265 -12.72 9.39 26.26
C ALA A 265 -11.72 8.71 27.22
N CYS A 266 -12.12 7.61 27.87
CA CYS A 266 -11.24 6.89 28.80
C CYS A 266 -10.00 6.25 28.14
N ARG A 267 -10.01 6.04 26.81
CA ARG A 267 -8.85 5.48 26.08
C ARG A 267 -7.84 6.55 25.66
N HIS A 268 -8.22 7.83 25.72
CA HIS A 268 -7.32 8.92 25.35
C HIS A 268 -6.60 9.43 26.59
N HIS A 269 -5.31 9.13 26.65
CA HIS A 269 -4.42 9.66 27.68
C HIS A 269 -3.37 10.57 27.04
N TYR A 270 -3.06 11.64 27.75
CA TYR A 270 -1.89 12.46 27.47
C TYR A 270 -0.61 11.70 27.84
N PRO A 271 0.54 12.04 27.21
CA PRO A 271 1.82 11.41 27.56
C PRO A 271 2.17 11.64 29.03
N ALA A 272 2.93 10.70 29.59
CA ALA A 272 3.46 10.83 30.95
C ALA A 272 4.33 12.09 31.06
N GLY A 273 4.24 12.79 32.20
CA GLY A 273 4.94 14.05 32.43
C GLY A 273 4.14 15.30 32.06
N VAL A 274 2.93 15.15 31.50
CA VAL A 274 1.96 16.26 31.38
C VAL A 274 1.28 16.48 32.72
N TYR A 275 1.20 17.74 33.14
CA TYR A 275 0.46 18.16 34.33
C TYR A 275 -0.66 19.10 33.91
N GLN A 276 -1.76 19.10 34.64
CA GLN A 276 -2.84 20.07 34.43
C GLN A 276 -2.81 21.15 35.51
N TYR A 277 -3.25 22.35 35.16
CA TYR A 277 -3.54 23.39 36.15
C TYR A 277 -4.96 23.21 36.67
N ALA A 278 -5.20 23.59 37.94
CA ALA A 278 -6.55 23.62 38.48
C ALA A 278 -7.41 24.58 37.63
N PRO A 279 -8.59 24.16 37.13
CA PRO A 279 -9.44 25.05 36.34
C PRO A 279 -9.85 26.26 37.16
N ARG A 280 -9.78 27.47 36.58
CA ARG A 280 -10.38 28.63 37.26
C ARG A 280 -11.90 28.53 37.19
N ARG A 281 -12.58 29.29 38.05
CA ARG A 281 -14.05 29.31 38.12
C ARG A 281 -14.64 29.61 36.73
N GLY A 282 -15.32 28.63 36.14
CA GLY A 282 -16.00 28.75 34.85
C GLY A 282 -15.14 28.45 33.62
N GLU A 283 -13.89 27.98 33.76
CA GLU A 283 -13.02 27.66 32.61
C GLU A 283 -13.22 26.25 32.07
N GLY A 284 -13.32 25.23 32.93
CA GLY A 284 -13.35 23.85 32.44
C GLY A 284 -13.54 22.78 33.51
N ILE A 285 -13.69 21.55 33.04
CA ILE A 285 -13.75 20.33 33.86
C ILE A 285 -12.42 19.59 33.65
N PRO A 286 -11.66 19.33 34.74
CA PRO A 286 -10.31 18.79 34.64
C PRO A 286 -10.32 17.32 34.19
N GLU A 287 -9.17 16.84 33.75
CA GLU A 287 -8.98 15.43 33.39
C GLU A 287 -8.68 14.62 34.65
N ASP A 288 -9.56 13.67 35.02
CA ASP A 288 -9.46 12.95 36.29
C ASP A 288 -8.17 12.10 36.45
N TYR A 289 -7.49 11.78 35.35
CA TYR A 289 -6.28 10.95 35.33
C TYR A 289 -4.96 11.74 35.32
N LEU A 290 -4.99 13.08 35.27
CA LEU A 290 -3.79 13.90 35.25
C LEU A 290 -3.48 14.54 36.60
N PRO A 291 -2.21 14.53 37.04
CA PRO A 291 -1.80 15.24 38.24
C PRO A 291 -1.92 16.76 38.04
N PHE A 292 -2.32 17.46 39.11
CA PHE A 292 -2.30 18.93 39.14
C PHE A 292 -0.89 19.45 39.40
N LYS A 293 -0.50 20.53 38.71
CA LYS A 293 0.80 21.17 38.89
C LYS A 293 0.88 22.02 40.17
N ASP A 294 -0.19 22.72 40.53
CA ASP A 294 -0.21 23.74 41.60
C ASP A 294 -1.20 23.38 42.73
N VAL A 295 -1.03 22.22 43.36
CA VAL A 295 -1.94 21.75 44.46
C VAL A 295 -1.86 22.65 45.71
N GLY A 296 -0.92 23.59 45.78
CA GLY A 296 -0.72 24.48 46.94
C GLY A 296 -1.61 25.73 47.02
N ASP A 297 -2.23 26.17 45.92
CA ASP A 297 -2.90 27.49 45.83
C ASP A 297 -4.44 27.43 45.69
N THR A 298 -5.07 26.29 46.01
CA THR A 298 -6.54 26.18 45.95
C THR A 298 -7.21 26.78 47.17
N ALA A 299 -7.31 28.10 47.22
CA ALA A 299 -8.40 28.75 47.95
C ALA A 299 -9.72 28.56 47.16
N GLY A 300 -10.50 27.54 47.53
CA GLY A 300 -11.96 27.59 47.32
C GLY A 300 -12.63 26.59 46.37
N ALA A 301 -12.18 25.34 46.26
CA ALA A 301 -13.05 24.28 45.73
C ALA A 301 -13.95 23.74 46.87
N LYS A 302 -15.21 24.18 46.93
CA LYS A 302 -16.21 23.67 47.89
C LYS A 302 -16.68 22.27 47.50
N ARG A 303 -16.91 21.46 48.55
CA ARG A 303 -17.83 20.31 48.60
C ARG A 303 -19.25 20.72 48.24
#